data_AF-A0A7S9LLZ8-F1
#
_entry.id   AF-A0A7S9LLZ8-F1
#
_cell.length_a   1.000
_cell.length_b   1.000
_cell.length_c   1.000
_cell.angle_alpha   90.00
_cell.angle_beta   90.00
_cell.angle_gamma   90.00
#
_symmetry.space_group_name_H-M   'P 1'
#
loop_
_entity.id
_entity.type
_entity.pdbx_description
1 polymer ?
#
loop_
_entity_poly.entity_id
_entity_poly.type
_entity_poly.pdbx_seq_one_letter_code
_entity_poly.pdbx_strand_id
1 'polypeptide(L)'
;MSTTEKTDSHIIELSSVYFYAGPAPRAIALKDCGALLNGQPGDVFPALYGYQSKQDGFMAARAYADKNRLHFTVIDFLVELDHKQNPLMMKPEDLANHDFVSFARMSRSMMDDLQDLLRERLVCEGLTPTKTELAKPHLLLQQRPELLSTLTAAPDWEHMKVIAYPAKVAFSEKPLTVGVLPHKHWSAIKEATCRLNPGIRITLEPPGPASTDAAPLAAQASRDRGPRAR
;
A
#
# COMPACT_ATOMS: atom_id res chain seq x y z
N MET A 1 43.26 6.60 -4.68
CA MET A 1 42.13 6.37 -5.61
C MET A 1 41.10 5.55 -4.86
N SER A 2 40.10 6.19 -4.26
CA SER A 2 38.98 5.48 -3.63
C SER A 2 38.06 4.98 -4.73
N THR A 3 38.04 3.67 -4.94
CA THR A 3 36.95 2.99 -5.63
C THR A 3 35.71 3.16 -4.75
N THR A 4 34.87 4.13 -5.09
CA THR A 4 33.47 4.12 -4.64
C THR A 4 32.85 2.85 -5.21
N GLU A 5 32.80 1.80 -4.39
CA GLU A 5 31.91 0.67 -4.62
C GLU A 5 30.53 1.26 -4.84
N LYS A 6 30.00 1.05 -6.05
CA LYS A 6 28.60 1.28 -6.33
C LYS A 6 27.86 0.27 -5.47
N THR A 7 27.38 0.68 -4.30
CA THR A 7 26.46 -0.13 -3.51
C THR A 7 25.31 -0.49 -4.45
N ASP A 8 25.13 -1.78 -4.75
CA ASP A 8 24.03 -2.24 -5.58
C ASP A 8 22.73 -1.93 -4.84
N SER A 9 22.15 -0.75 -5.11
CA SER A 9 20.90 -0.33 -4.50
C SER A 9 19.80 -1.26 -5.00
N HIS A 10 19.15 -1.98 -4.09
CA HIS A 10 18.05 -2.86 -4.41
C HIS A 10 16.77 -2.03 -4.48
N ILE A 11 16.20 -1.84 -5.67
CA ILE A 11 15.06 -0.91 -5.86
C ILE A 11 13.79 -1.68 -6.21
N ILE A 12 12.67 -1.26 -5.61
CA ILE A 12 11.32 -1.63 -6.02
C ILE A 12 10.59 -0.40 -6.59
N GLU A 13 9.92 -0.59 -7.72
CA GLU A 13 9.04 0.42 -8.30
C GLU A 13 7.58 0.15 -7.91
N LEU A 14 6.97 1.10 -7.21
CA LEU A 14 5.55 1.14 -6.87
C LEU A 14 4.86 2.26 -7.64
N SER A 15 3.55 2.14 -7.83
CA SER A 15 2.75 3.18 -8.47
C SER A 15 1.55 3.56 -7.63
N SER A 16 1.34 4.86 -7.45
CA SER A 16 0.19 5.42 -6.77
C SER A 16 -0.70 6.18 -7.75
N VAL A 17 -1.96 6.37 -7.38
CA VAL A 17 -2.94 7.11 -8.17
C VAL A 17 -3.35 8.35 -7.38
N TYR A 18 -3.47 9.47 -8.10
CA TYR A 18 -4.02 10.71 -7.56
C TYR A 18 -5.19 11.18 -8.41
N PHE A 19 -6.34 11.36 -7.77
CA PHE A 19 -7.56 11.87 -8.41
C PHE A 19 -7.75 13.34 -8.05
N TYR A 20 -8.14 14.16 -9.01
CA TYR A 20 -8.37 15.59 -8.80
C TYR A 20 -9.51 16.13 -9.65
N ALA A 21 -10.13 17.20 -9.16
CA ALA A 21 -11.12 17.98 -9.89
C ALA A 21 -10.47 19.24 -10.46
N GLY A 22 -10.88 19.63 -11.67
CA GLY A 22 -10.39 20.86 -12.31
C GLY A 22 -8.98 20.74 -12.90
N PRO A 23 -8.22 21.84 -13.00
CA PRO A 23 -6.94 21.86 -13.70
C PRO A 23 -5.88 21.01 -12.99
N ALA A 24 -4.92 20.51 -13.76
CA ALA A 24 -3.80 19.74 -13.22
C ALA A 24 -3.02 20.53 -12.16
N PRO A 25 -2.76 19.94 -10.98
CA PRO A 25 -1.99 20.62 -9.93
C PRO A 25 -0.54 20.80 -10.36
N ARG A 26 0.11 21.87 -9.91
CA ARG A 26 1.55 22.10 -10.16
C ARG A 26 2.45 21.21 -9.31
N ALA A 27 1.97 20.82 -8.13
CA ALA A 27 2.66 19.90 -7.25
C ALA A 27 1.66 18.97 -6.56
N ILE A 28 2.10 17.74 -6.28
CA ILE A 28 1.33 16.71 -5.57
C ILE A 28 2.23 16.15 -4.46
N ALA A 29 1.73 16.09 -3.24
CA ALA A 29 2.43 15.36 -2.18
C ALA A 29 2.14 13.86 -2.30
N LEU A 30 3.19 13.04 -2.28
CA LEU A 30 3.03 11.58 -2.44
C LEU A 30 2.13 10.98 -1.36
N LYS A 31 2.21 11.50 -0.12
CA LYS A 31 1.36 11.09 1.01
C LYS A 31 -0.14 11.28 0.80
N ASP A 32 -0.54 12.19 -0.09
CA ASP A 32 -1.94 12.46 -0.43
C ASP A 32 -2.44 11.56 -1.57
N CYS A 33 -1.55 10.74 -2.13
CA CYS A 33 -1.87 9.71 -3.10
C CYS A 33 -2.21 8.40 -2.38
N GLY A 34 -2.54 7.35 -3.13
CA GLY A 34 -2.56 5.99 -2.59
C GLY A 34 -3.45 5.07 -3.40
N ALA A 35 -3.22 3.77 -3.26
CA ALA A 35 -4.24 2.79 -3.58
C ALA A 35 -5.30 2.86 -2.47
N LEU A 36 -6.41 3.58 -2.72
CA LEU A 36 -7.50 3.74 -1.74
C LEU A 36 -8.02 2.38 -1.28
N LEU A 37 -7.65 1.92 -0.08
CA LEU A 37 -8.14 0.68 0.49
C LEU A 37 -9.57 0.86 1.05
N ASN A 38 -10.31 -0.23 1.19
CA ASN A 38 -11.65 -0.21 1.81
C ASN A 38 -11.54 -0.09 3.34
N GLY A 39 -11.14 1.08 3.82
CA GLY A 39 -10.91 1.37 5.24
C GLY A 39 -9.65 2.20 5.45
N GLN A 40 -9.37 2.56 6.70
CA GLN A 40 -8.12 3.25 7.05
C GLN A 40 -7.04 2.20 7.36
N PRO A 41 -5.94 2.13 6.58
CA PRO A 41 -4.96 1.06 6.73
C PRO A 41 -3.96 1.28 7.88
N GLY A 42 -4.17 2.27 8.74
CA GLY A 42 -3.24 2.67 9.79
C GLY A 42 -2.03 3.44 9.24
N ASP A 43 -0.86 3.25 9.87
CA ASP A 43 0.38 3.97 9.54
C ASP A 43 1.15 3.35 8.36
N VAL A 44 0.43 3.07 7.27
CA VAL A 44 0.99 2.49 6.05
C VAL A 44 0.46 3.21 4.81
N PHE A 45 1.32 3.31 3.80
CA PHE A 45 1.02 3.87 2.50
C PHE A 45 0.82 2.76 1.47
N PRO A 46 -0.42 2.50 1.01
CA PRO A 46 -0.69 1.48 -0.01
C PRO A 46 -0.41 2.03 -1.41
N ALA A 47 0.29 1.25 -2.23
CA ALA A 47 0.53 1.55 -3.65
C ALA A 47 0.44 0.28 -4.50
N LEU A 48 0.17 0.42 -5.80
CA LEU A 48 0.11 -0.70 -6.73
C LEU A 48 1.50 -1.32 -6.92
N TYR A 49 1.56 -2.65 -6.86
CA TYR A 49 2.78 -3.43 -7.02
C TYR A 49 2.65 -4.49 -8.11
N GLY A 50 3.72 -4.69 -8.87
CA GLY A 50 3.79 -5.70 -9.92
C GLY A 50 3.16 -5.23 -11.25
N TYR A 51 3.75 -5.68 -12.36
CA TYR A 51 3.41 -5.20 -13.70
C TYR A 51 1.91 -5.34 -14.03
N GLN A 52 1.34 -6.54 -13.82
CA GLN A 52 -0.06 -6.81 -14.14
C GLN A 52 -1.02 -5.94 -13.31
N SER A 53 -0.82 -5.88 -11.98
CA SER A 53 -1.70 -5.08 -11.11
C SER A 53 -1.54 -3.58 -11.33
N LYS A 54 -0.36 -3.09 -11.75
CA LYS A 54 -0.19 -1.70 -12.20
C LYS A 54 -1.03 -1.43 -13.44
N GLN A 55 -0.95 -2.27 -14.47
CA GLN A 55 -1.76 -2.10 -15.69
C GLN A 55 -3.27 -2.14 -15.42
N ASP A 56 -3.73 -3.17 -14.72
CA ASP A 56 -5.14 -3.32 -14.37
C ASP A 56 -5.62 -2.17 -13.47
N GLY A 57 -4.78 -1.74 -12.53
CA GLY A 57 -5.06 -0.61 -11.65
C GLY A 57 -5.19 0.71 -12.40
N PHE A 58 -4.36 0.98 -13.41
CA PHE A 58 -4.47 2.20 -14.22
C PHE A 58 -5.74 2.22 -15.07
N MET A 59 -6.13 1.06 -15.64
CA MET A 59 -7.40 0.93 -16.35
C MET A 59 -8.59 1.15 -15.42
N ALA A 60 -8.56 0.57 -14.22
CA ALA A 60 -9.60 0.74 -13.21
C ALA A 60 -9.68 2.20 -12.73
N ALA A 61 -8.55 2.84 -12.46
CA ALA A 61 -8.47 4.25 -12.09
C ALA A 61 -9.05 5.15 -13.18
N ARG A 62 -8.76 4.89 -14.45
CA ARG A 62 -9.36 5.63 -15.58
C ARG A 62 -10.88 5.51 -15.58
N ALA A 63 -11.41 4.28 -15.51
CA ALA A 63 -12.85 4.04 -15.49
C ALA A 63 -13.52 4.71 -14.28
N TYR A 64 -12.86 4.70 -13.12
CA TYR A 64 -13.31 5.41 -11.93
C TYR A 64 -13.33 6.93 -12.13
N ALA A 65 -12.27 7.50 -12.70
CA ALA A 65 -12.19 8.93 -12.98
C ALA A 65 -13.30 9.38 -13.94
N ASP A 66 -13.51 8.63 -15.04
CA ASP A 66 -14.57 8.89 -16.01
C ASP A 66 -15.96 8.84 -15.36
N LYS A 67 -16.23 7.80 -14.56
CA LYS A 67 -17.51 7.63 -13.84
C LYS A 67 -17.80 8.77 -12.86
N ASN A 68 -16.77 9.31 -12.22
CA ASN A 68 -16.89 10.34 -11.18
C ASN A 68 -16.61 11.77 -11.70
N ARG A 69 -16.37 11.94 -13.01
CA ARG A 69 -16.01 13.24 -13.63
C ARG A 69 -14.77 13.87 -13.00
N LEU A 70 -13.78 13.04 -12.68
CA LEU A 70 -12.49 13.44 -12.15
C LEU A 70 -11.42 13.30 -13.24
N HIS A 71 -10.31 13.99 -13.05
CA HIS A 71 -9.06 13.64 -13.69
C HIS A 71 -8.27 12.71 -12.77
N PHE A 72 -7.35 11.96 -13.35
CA PHE A 72 -6.39 11.17 -12.58
C PHE A 72 -5.00 11.31 -13.15
N THR A 73 -4.00 11.09 -12.31
CA THR A 73 -2.61 10.87 -12.72
C THR A 73 -2.00 9.71 -11.95
N VAL A 74 -0.90 9.18 -12.49
CA VAL A 74 -0.13 8.09 -11.89
C VAL A 74 1.20 8.65 -11.42
N ILE A 75 1.57 8.30 -10.19
CA ILE A 75 2.84 8.66 -9.58
C ILE A 75 3.64 7.37 -9.41
N ASP A 76 4.70 7.22 -10.19
CA ASP A 76 5.64 6.11 -10.03
C ASP A 76 6.74 6.53 -9.06
N PHE A 77 7.07 5.66 -8.12
CA PHE A 77 8.09 5.95 -7.12
C PHE A 77 8.96 4.74 -6.80
N LEU A 78 10.20 5.03 -6.41
CA LEU A 78 11.24 4.04 -6.17
C LEU A 78 11.50 3.92 -4.67
N VAL A 79 11.39 2.70 -4.16
CA VAL A 79 11.71 2.35 -2.77
C VAL A 79 13.02 1.59 -2.75
N GLU A 80 13.99 2.08 -1.99
CA GLU A 80 15.27 1.41 -1.75
C GLU A 80 15.13 0.38 -0.64
N LEU A 81 15.55 -0.84 -0.94
CA LEU A 81 15.69 -1.96 -0.04
C LEU A 81 17.14 -2.10 0.44
N ASP A 82 17.29 -2.57 1.67
CA ASP A 82 18.58 -2.95 2.25
C ASP A 82 19.03 -4.30 1.71
N HIS A 83 18.09 -5.18 1.37
CA HIS A 83 18.35 -6.52 0.89
C HIS A 83 17.75 -6.77 -0.49
N LYS A 84 18.40 -7.64 -1.25
CA LYS A 84 17.84 -8.11 -2.52
C LYS A 84 16.52 -8.84 -2.24
N GLN A 85 15.54 -8.60 -3.10
CA GLN A 85 14.27 -9.34 -3.07
C GLN A 85 14.55 -10.84 -3.12
N ASN A 86 13.89 -11.61 -2.25
CA ASN A 86 13.95 -13.06 -2.28
C ASN A 86 13.24 -13.57 -3.55
N PRO A 87 13.95 -14.23 -4.49
CA PRO A 87 13.31 -14.77 -5.70
C PRO A 87 12.58 -16.09 -5.43
N LEU A 88 12.79 -16.71 -4.27
CA LEU A 88 12.25 -18.00 -3.86
C LEU A 88 11.03 -17.82 -2.96
N MET A 89 10.45 -18.95 -2.54
CA MET A 89 9.43 -18.97 -1.50
C MET A 89 10.09 -18.63 -0.16
N MET A 90 9.64 -17.55 0.45
CA MET A 90 10.13 -17.03 1.73
C MET A 90 9.62 -17.90 2.88
N LYS A 91 10.54 -18.34 3.72
CA LYS A 91 10.28 -19.04 4.98
C LYS A 91 10.53 -18.11 6.18
N PRO A 92 10.09 -18.50 7.39
CA PRO A 92 10.33 -17.70 8.60
C PRO A 92 11.81 -17.40 8.84
N GLU A 93 12.70 -18.37 8.63
CA GLU A 93 14.15 -18.20 8.80
C GLU A 93 14.79 -17.20 7.83
N ASP A 94 14.13 -16.91 6.69
CA ASP A 94 14.63 -15.94 5.71
C ASP A 94 14.29 -14.50 6.12
N LEU A 95 13.28 -14.31 6.98
CA LEU A 95 12.64 -13.02 7.22
C LEU A 95 13.62 -11.95 7.72
N ALA A 96 14.55 -12.32 8.60
CA ALA A 96 15.55 -11.41 9.16
C ALA A 96 16.56 -10.88 8.11
N ASN A 97 16.67 -11.53 6.94
CA ASN A 97 17.63 -11.18 5.89
C ASN A 97 16.98 -10.50 4.68
N HIS A 98 15.72 -10.09 4.81
CA HIS A 98 14.96 -9.43 3.77
C HIS A 98 14.10 -8.32 4.37
N ASP A 99 13.86 -7.27 3.60
CA ASP A 99 13.02 -6.13 3.96
C ASP A 99 11.89 -5.91 2.93
N PHE A 100 11.67 -6.91 2.08
CA PHE A 100 10.53 -7.02 1.18
C PHE A 100 9.94 -8.42 1.25
N VAL A 101 8.62 -8.49 1.27
CA VAL A 101 7.90 -9.76 1.20
C VAL A 101 6.66 -9.65 0.33
N SER A 102 6.36 -10.73 -0.41
CA SER A 102 5.11 -10.87 -1.16
C SER A 102 4.33 -12.07 -0.65
N PHE A 103 3.05 -11.89 -0.36
CA PHE A 103 2.13 -12.97 0.04
C PHE A 103 2.04 -14.06 -1.02
N ALA A 104 2.28 -13.74 -2.30
CA ALA A 104 2.34 -14.72 -3.38
C ALA A 104 3.58 -15.64 -3.31
N ARG A 105 4.57 -15.28 -2.49
CA ARG A 105 5.85 -15.99 -2.29
C ARG A 105 6.08 -16.39 -0.84
N MET A 106 5.06 -16.41 0.01
CA MET A 106 5.19 -16.93 1.37
C MET A 106 5.03 -18.44 1.41
N SER A 107 5.91 -19.13 2.14
CA SER A 107 5.75 -20.56 2.44
C SER A 107 4.48 -20.81 3.27
N ARG A 108 4.09 -22.08 3.40
CA ARG A 108 2.96 -22.44 4.30
C ARG A 108 3.26 -22.08 5.75
N SER A 109 4.46 -22.36 6.24
CA SER A 109 4.85 -22.01 7.62
C SER A 109 4.79 -20.51 7.86
N MET A 110 5.28 -19.71 6.91
CA MET A 110 5.21 -18.25 6.96
C MET A 110 3.76 -17.73 7.00
N MET A 111 2.86 -18.38 6.26
CA MET A 111 1.43 -18.08 6.30
C MET A 111 0.75 -18.51 7.61
N ASP A 112 1.23 -19.56 8.25
CA ASP A 112 0.72 -20.01 9.56
C ASP A 112 1.16 -19.03 10.66
N ASP A 113 2.41 -18.58 10.65
CA ASP A 113 2.91 -17.55 11.59
C ASP A 113 2.14 -16.23 11.44
N LEU A 114 1.85 -15.81 10.20
CA LEU A 114 1.01 -14.65 9.93
C LEU A 114 -0.42 -14.83 10.46
N GLN A 115 -0.99 -16.03 10.35
CA GLN A 115 -2.33 -16.32 10.88
C GLN A 115 -2.36 -16.20 12.40
N ASP A 116 -1.34 -16.70 13.08
CA ASP A 116 -1.27 -16.65 14.54
C ASP A 116 -1.08 -15.21 15.04
N LEU A 117 -0.22 -14.42 14.38
CA LEU A 117 -0.09 -12.98 14.67
C LEU A 117 -1.43 -12.23 14.54
N LEU A 118 -2.17 -12.46 13.45
CA LEU A 118 -3.46 -11.82 13.24
C LEU A 118 -4.52 -12.33 14.23
N ARG A 119 -4.50 -13.63 14.56
CA ARG A 119 -5.38 -14.24 15.56
C ARG A 119 -5.18 -13.60 16.92
N GLU A 120 -3.94 -13.49 17.40
CA GLU A 120 -3.61 -12.88 18.69
C GLU A 120 -4.15 -11.47 18.79
N ARG A 121 -3.98 -10.66 17.73
CA ARG A 121 -4.54 -9.31 17.68
C ARG A 121 -6.07 -9.31 17.80
N LEU A 122 -6.75 -10.17 17.05
CA LEU A 122 -8.22 -10.25 17.08
C LEU A 122 -8.71 -10.68 18.47
N VAL A 123 -8.02 -11.61 19.13
CA VAL A 123 -8.33 -12.03 20.50
C VAL A 123 -8.12 -10.90 21.49
N CYS A 124 -7.05 -10.10 21.35
CA CYS A 124 -6.84 -8.89 22.15
C CYS A 124 -7.95 -7.83 21.95
N GLU A 125 -8.59 -7.80 20.79
CA GLU A 125 -9.78 -6.96 20.51
C GLU A 125 -11.09 -7.57 21.06
N GLY A 126 -11.02 -8.73 21.74
CA GLY A 126 -12.18 -9.44 22.29
C GLY A 126 -12.96 -10.26 21.26
N LEU A 127 -12.38 -10.51 20.09
CA LEU A 127 -12.98 -11.31 19.03
C LEU A 127 -12.46 -12.74 19.07
N THR A 128 -13.33 -13.70 18.72
CA THR A 128 -12.96 -15.11 18.59
C THR A 128 -12.96 -15.48 17.12
N PRO A 129 -11.84 -15.30 16.39
CA PRO A 129 -11.80 -15.58 14.96
C PRO A 129 -11.98 -17.07 14.67
N THR A 130 -12.79 -17.38 13.68
CA THR A 130 -12.98 -18.74 13.19
C THR A 130 -11.76 -19.19 12.37
N LYS A 131 -11.55 -20.51 12.28
CA LYS A 131 -10.50 -21.08 11.41
C LYS A 131 -10.66 -20.64 9.96
N THR A 132 -11.90 -20.50 9.49
CA THR A 132 -12.21 -20.11 8.10
C THR A 132 -11.82 -18.67 7.80
N GLU A 133 -12.02 -17.75 8.75
CA GLU A 133 -11.61 -16.34 8.61
C GLU A 133 -10.09 -16.20 8.55
N LEU A 134 -9.36 -16.98 9.34
CA LEU A 134 -7.90 -16.93 9.38
C LEU A 134 -7.24 -17.67 8.22
N ALA A 135 -7.86 -18.70 7.65
CA ALA A 135 -7.27 -19.56 6.61
C ALA A 135 -6.76 -18.80 5.37
N LYS A 136 -7.21 -17.56 5.15
CA LYS A 136 -6.75 -16.69 4.06
C LYS A 136 -6.42 -15.28 4.59
N PRO A 137 -5.21 -15.06 5.13
CA PRO A 137 -4.82 -13.78 5.73
C PRO A 137 -5.04 -12.57 4.81
N HIS A 138 -4.76 -12.71 3.51
CA HIS A 138 -5.01 -11.64 2.54
C HIS A 138 -6.49 -11.24 2.43
N LEU A 139 -7.44 -12.16 2.60
CA LEU A 139 -8.87 -11.81 2.60
C LEU A 139 -9.27 -11.11 3.89
N LEU A 140 -8.69 -11.51 5.02
CA LEU A 140 -8.88 -10.81 6.29
C LEU A 140 -8.35 -9.38 6.20
N LEU A 141 -7.14 -9.16 5.69
CA LEU A 141 -6.56 -7.83 5.47
C LEU A 141 -7.32 -7.00 4.43
N GLN A 142 -8.03 -7.63 3.49
CA GLN A 142 -8.94 -6.93 2.58
C GLN A 142 -10.19 -6.38 3.28
N GLN A 143 -10.69 -7.09 4.29
CA GLN A 143 -11.87 -6.70 5.06
C GLN A 143 -11.52 -5.77 6.22
N ARG A 144 -10.33 -5.93 6.78
CA ARG A 144 -9.80 -5.22 7.95
C ARG A 144 -8.40 -4.67 7.68
N PRO A 145 -8.26 -3.67 6.80
CA PRO A 145 -6.96 -3.11 6.43
C PRO A 145 -6.22 -2.48 7.62
N GLU A 146 -6.91 -2.09 8.68
CA GLU A 146 -6.29 -1.58 9.92
C GLU A 146 -5.37 -2.62 10.59
N LEU A 147 -5.56 -3.92 10.34
CA LEU A 147 -4.69 -4.98 10.85
C LEU A 147 -3.28 -4.96 10.22
N LEU A 148 -3.08 -4.21 9.12
CA LEU A 148 -1.73 -3.99 8.57
C LEU A 148 -0.80 -3.34 9.60
N SER A 149 -1.33 -2.47 10.47
CA SER A 149 -0.56 -1.86 11.56
C SER A 149 -0.04 -2.89 12.56
N THR A 150 -0.77 -3.98 12.78
CA THR A 150 -0.32 -5.10 13.64
C THR A 150 0.87 -5.80 12.99
N LEU A 151 0.79 -6.04 11.69
CA LEU A 151 1.86 -6.68 10.95
C LEU A 151 3.13 -5.83 10.97
N THR A 152 3.02 -4.52 10.72
CA THR A 152 4.20 -3.64 10.61
C THR A 152 4.79 -3.23 11.96
N ALA A 153 4.07 -3.48 13.06
CA ALA A 153 4.54 -3.30 14.43
C ALA A 153 5.05 -4.60 15.09
N ALA A 154 4.86 -5.76 14.46
CA ALA A 154 5.35 -7.02 15.00
C ALA A 154 6.89 -7.08 14.93
N PRO A 155 7.60 -7.55 15.97
CA PRO A 155 9.07 -7.53 16.02
C PRO A 155 9.74 -8.16 14.79
N ASP A 156 9.26 -9.32 14.35
CA ASP A 156 9.84 -10.04 13.21
C ASP A 156 9.53 -9.40 11.85
N TRP A 157 8.67 -8.39 11.81
CA TRP A 157 8.20 -7.74 10.58
C TRP A 157 8.51 -6.25 10.54
N GLU A 158 8.99 -5.69 11.65
CA GLU A 158 9.10 -4.26 11.80
C GLU A 158 10.14 -3.65 10.83
N HIS A 159 11.12 -4.43 10.41
CA HIS A 159 12.13 -4.04 9.42
C HIS A 159 11.63 -4.13 7.97
N MET A 160 10.46 -4.73 7.71
CA MET A 160 9.90 -4.82 6.37
C MET A 160 9.57 -3.43 5.82
N LYS A 161 10.28 -3.02 4.77
CA LYS A 161 9.99 -1.78 4.06
C LYS A 161 8.77 -1.90 3.17
N VAL A 162 8.58 -3.04 2.50
CA VAL A 162 7.41 -3.23 1.61
C VAL A 162 6.81 -4.61 1.79
N ILE A 163 5.50 -4.66 2.05
CA ILE A 163 4.73 -5.89 2.14
C ILE A 163 3.72 -5.91 0.99
N ALA A 164 3.87 -6.85 0.07
CA ALA A 164 3.01 -6.99 -1.10
C ALA A 164 1.92 -8.05 -0.90
N TYR A 165 0.65 -7.68 -1.07
CA TYR A 165 -0.47 -8.60 -0.95
C TYR A 165 -1.64 -8.24 -1.88
N PRO A 166 -2.54 -9.18 -2.23
CA PRO A 166 -3.76 -8.86 -2.96
C PRO A 166 -4.72 -8.06 -2.06
N ALA A 167 -5.11 -6.86 -2.49
CA ALA A 167 -6.04 -5.99 -1.77
C ALA A 167 -7.22 -5.54 -2.66
N LYS A 168 -8.35 -5.20 -2.05
CA LYS A 168 -9.47 -4.55 -2.72
C LYS A 168 -9.31 -3.05 -2.59
N VAL A 169 -9.19 -2.36 -3.72
CA VAL A 169 -9.08 -0.90 -3.79
C VAL A 169 -10.39 -0.28 -4.24
N ALA A 170 -10.71 0.92 -3.78
CA ALA A 170 -12.00 1.58 -3.99
C ALA A 170 -12.34 1.86 -5.47
N PHE A 171 -11.32 1.93 -6.33
CA PHE A 171 -11.47 2.20 -7.76
C PHE A 171 -11.43 0.95 -8.65
N SER A 172 -11.34 -0.27 -8.08
CA SER A 172 -11.32 -1.54 -8.83
C SER A 172 -12.27 -2.57 -8.25
N GLU A 173 -13.06 -3.21 -9.10
CA GLU A 173 -13.93 -4.34 -8.72
C GLU A 173 -13.12 -5.61 -8.43
N LYS A 174 -12.00 -5.79 -9.13
CA LYS A 174 -11.09 -6.92 -8.94
C LYS A 174 -10.01 -6.58 -7.91
N PRO A 175 -9.62 -7.53 -7.03
CA PRO A 175 -8.45 -7.35 -6.19
C PRO A 175 -7.19 -7.09 -7.03
N LEU A 176 -6.36 -6.16 -6.56
CA LEU A 176 -5.07 -5.81 -7.17
C LEU A 176 -3.96 -6.10 -6.16
N THR A 177 -2.77 -6.42 -6.64
CA THR A 177 -1.61 -6.53 -5.75
C THR A 177 -1.15 -5.13 -5.36
N VAL A 178 -1.12 -4.86 -4.05
CA VAL A 178 -0.61 -3.63 -3.49
C VAL A 178 0.65 -3.92 -2.68
N GLY A 179 1.64 -3.05 -2.75
CA GLY A 179 2.72 -2.96 -1.78
C GLY A 179 2.34 -1.92 -0.74
N VAL A 180 2.37 -2.29 0.53
CA VAL A 180 2.22 -1.34 1.64
C VAL A 180 3.59 -0.96 2.18
N LEU A 181 3.84 0.34 2.23
CA LEU A 181 5.05 0.95 2.78
C LEU A 181 4.72 1.53 4.16
N PRO A 182 5.26 0.99 5.27
CA PRO A 182 5.07 1.58 6.58
C PRO A 182 5.61 3.01 6.63
N HIS A 183 4.90 3.93 7.28
CA HIS A 183 5.31 5.35 7.35
C HIS A 183 6.69 5.55 8.00
N LYS A 184 7.09 4.68 8.93
CA LYS A 184 8.44 4.69 9.52
C LYS A 184 9.56 4.50 8.49
N HIS A 185 9.26 3.86 7.35
CA HIS A 185 10.20 3.59 6.26
C HIS A 185 10.04 4.58 5.10
N TRP A 186 9.35 5.71 5.30
CA TRP A 186 9.12 6.71 4.26
C TRP A 186 10.41 7.25 3.62
N SER A 187 11.50 7.35 4.40
CA SER A 187 12.82 7.76 3.90
C SER A 187 13.46 6.78 2.90
N ALA A 188 12.89 5.58 2.75
CA ALA A 188 13.31 4.63 1.72
C ALA A 188 12.84 5.05 0.31
N ILE A 189 11.86 5.96 0.19
CA ILE A 189 11.44 6.50 -1.10
C ILE A 189 12.52 7.46 -1.62
N LYS A 190 13.15 7.12 -2.74
CA LYS A 190 14.26 7.90 -3.32
C LYS A 190 13.82 8.88 -4.38
N GLU A 191 12.81 8.50 -5.14
CA GLU A 191 12.34 9.27 -6.27
C GLU A 191 10.85 9.04 -6.46
N ALA A 192 10.14 10.07 -6.92
CA ALA A 192 8.77 9.94 -7.42
C ALA A 192 8.56 10.85 -8.63
N THR A 193 7.87 10.34 -9.64
CA THR A 193 7.62 11.03 -10.89
C THR A 193 6.17 10.88 -11.31
N CYS A 194 5.62 11.92 -11.93
CA CYS A 194 4.28 11.91 -12.49
C CYS A 194 4.32 11.37 -13.93
N ARG A 195 3.77 10.17 -14.14
CA ARG A 195 3.84 9.46 -15.44
C ARG A 195 3.17 10.23 -16.57
N LEU A 196 1.98 10.78 -16.32
CA LEU A 196 1.15 11.40 -17.36
C LEU A 196 1.48 12.88 -17.57
N ASN A 197 2.13 13.53 -16.61
CA ASN A 197 2.54 14.93 -16.72
C ASN A 197 3.84 15.17 -15.93
N PRO A 198 5.01 15.00 -16.57
CA PRO A 198 6.30 15.18 -15.92
C PRO A 198 6.55 16.59 -15.38
N GLY A 199 5.77 17.59 -15.79
CA GLY A 199 5.86 18.96 -15.27
C GLY A 199 5.28 19.12 -13.86
N ILE A 200 4.53 18.13 -13.36
CA ILE A 200 4.00 18.13 -11.99
C ILE A 200 5.10 17.69 -11.03
N ARG A 201 5.45 18.57 -10.08
CA ARG A 201 6.42 18.26 -9.03
C ARG A 201 5.82 17.33 -7.98
N ILE A 202 6.47 16.20 -7.70
CA ILE A 202 6.10 15.35 -6.57
C ILE A 202 6.90 15.73 -5.33
N THR A 203 6.25 15.90 -4.19
CA THR A 203 6.92 16.11 -2.90
C THR A 203 6.90 14.83 -2.05
N LEU A 204 8.02 14.56 -1.39
CA LEU A 204 8.26 13.35 -0.60
C LEU A 204 8.24 13.63 0.91
N GLU A 205 7.57 14.69 1.34
CA GLU A 205 7.41 14.95 2.77
C GLU A 205 6.63 13.80 3.43
N PRO A 206 7.11 13.28 4.57
CA PRO A 206 6.42 12.18 5.24
C PRO A 206 5.02 12.60 5.69
N PRO A 207 4.09 11.64 5.83
CA PRO A 207 2.84 11.87 6.54
C PRO A 207 3.15 12.33 7.97
N GLY A 208 2.45 13.36 8.45
CA GLY A 208 2.60 13.84 9.82
C GLY A 208 2.10 12.80 10.83
N PRO A 209 2.39 12.96 12.13
CA PRO A 209 1.74 12.15 13.16
C PRO A 209 0.22 12.29 12.98
N ALA A 210 -0.49 11.16 12.93
CA ALA A 210 -1.90 11.07 12.54
C ALA A 210 -2.76 12.16 13.21
N SER A 211 -3.01 13.26 12.48
CA SER A 211 -3.97 14.27 12.89
C SER A 211 -5.36 13.75 12.56
N THR A 212 -6.22 13.65 13.55
CA THR A 212 -7.51 12.95 13.53
C THR A 212 -8.58 13.57 12.61
N ASP A 213 -8.25 14.57 11.76
CA ASP A 213 -9.28 15.45 11.16
C ASP A 213 -9.25 15.66 9.64
N ALA A 214 -8.39 14.99 8.87
CA ALA A 214 -8.42 15.14 7.41
C ALA A 214 -8.95 13.87 6.72
N ALA A 215 -10.27 13.80 6.54
CA ALA A 215 -10.85 12.85 5.61
C ALA A 215 -10.39 13.19 4.18
N PRO A 216 -9.89 12.21 3.40
CA PRO A 216 -9.56 12.45 2.00
C PRO A 216 -10.82 12.90 1.23
N LEU A 217 -10.68 13.82 0.28
CA LEU A 217 -11.78 14.39 -0.53
C LEU A 217 -12.68 13.31 -1.18
N ALA A 218 -12.13 12.12 -1.46
CA ALA A 218 -12.89 10.97 -1.96
C ALA A 218 -13.91 10.40 -0.94
N ALA A 219 -13.63 10.49 0.36
CA ALA A 219 -14.57 10.11 1.42
C ALA A 219 -15.69 11.16 1.60
N GLN A 220 -15.43 12.43 1.26
CA GLN A 220 -16.42 13.51 1.32
C GLN A 220 -17.46 13.42 0.19
N ALA A 221 -17.04 13.02 -1.02
CA ALA A 221 -17.95 12.82 -2.15
C ALA A 221 -19.04 11.75 -1.90
N SER A 222 -18.81 10.85 -0.94
CA SER A 222 -19.72 9.76 -0.58
C SER A 222 -20.77 10.16 0.46
N ARG A 223 -20.55 11.24 1.23
CA ARG A 223 -21.43 11.67 2.33
C ARG A 223 -22.49 12.69 1.94
N ASP A 224 -22.33 13.34 0.79
CA ASP A 224 -23.19 14.46 0.37
C ASP A 224 -24.45 14.06 -0.42
N ARG A 225 -24.78 12.77 -0.48
CA ARG A 225 -26.06 12.29 -1.03
C ARG A 225 -27.08 12.07 0.08
N GLY A 226 -27.54 13.16 0.67
CA GLY A 226 -28.78 13.17 1.45
C GLY A 226 -29.99 12.83 0.56
N PRO A 227 -31.07 12.25 1.13
CA PRO A 227 -32.24 11.85 0.36
C PRO A 227 -32.96 13.09 -0.20
N ARG A 228 -33.04 13.22 -1.53
CA ARG A 228 -33.97 14.16 -2.16
C ARG A 228 -35.38 13.63 -1.96
N ALA A 229 -36.09 14.20 -1.00
CA ALA A 229 -37.53 14.05 -0.87
C ALA A 229 -38.23 14.51 -2.17
N ARG A 230 -39.15 13.70 -2.65
CA ARG A 230 -40.29 14.10 -3.48
C ARG A 230 -41.53 13.52 -2.85
#